data_AF-A0A820XYL5-F1
#
_entry.id   AF-A0A820XYL5-F1
#
_cell.length_a   1.000
_cell.length_b   1.000
_cell.length_c   1.000
_cell.angle_alpha   90.00
_cell.angle_beta   90.00
_cell.angle_gamma   90.00
#
_symmetry.space_group_name_H-M   'P 1'
#
loop_
_entity.id
_entity.type
_entity.pdbx_description
1 polymer ?
#
loop_
_entity_poly.entity_id
_entity_poly.type
_entity_poly.pdbx_seq_one_letter_code
_entity_poly.pdbx_strand_id
1 'polypeptide(L)'
;MPQYIMERLQPSQSESELPHLYYNPNDHKIGEPLRPIVSGIKSPLAKLSSFLDKIIRPLFDKHTDYALSNSRTFLKYLKEFKTTTETNLYMFDITDLYTMIPQKEAVLAIREFLGRHGYQKVQALSINTIKKMFLHVLENSFFVLQLPGMKPKFYQQIRGGAMGSACTQVLADVYVKKWESKFVEQQKQQEQLYFRFRDDVFFTTTLPPQQIERNLTELNEKDHNIKITWE
;
A
#
# COMPACT_ATOMS: atom_id res chain seq x y z
N MET A 1 5.17 -8.81 -24.12
CA MET A 1 5.30 -9.67 -22.92
C MET A 1 5.75 -11.05 -23.41
N PRO A 2 6.72 -11.70 -22.77
CA PRO A 2 7.12 -13.07 -23.14
C PRO A 2 5.95 -14.05 -23.09
N GLN A 3 5.91 -15.01 -24.02
CA GLN A 3 4.81 -15.97 -24.17
C GLN A 3 4.56 -16.80 -22.90
N TYR A 4 5.63 -17.30 -22.26
CA TYR A 4 5.52 -18.08 -21.02
C TYR A 4 4.87 -17.30 -19.87
N ILE A 5 4.93 -15.97 -19.87
CA ILE A 5 4.23 -15.13 -18.88
C ILE A 5 2.75 -15.06 -19.26
N MET A 6 2.42 -14.87 -20.54
CA MET A 6 1.02 -14.83 -20.98
C MET A 6 0.28 -16.12 -20.64
N GLU A 7 0.87 -17.28 -20.95
CA GLU A 7 0.27 -18.60 -20.68
C GLU A 7 0.00 -18.80 -19.18
N ARG A 8 0.90 -18.33 -18.31
CA ARG A 8 0.74 -18.41 -16.85
C ARG A 8 -0.31 -17.46 -16.29
N LEU A 9 -0.48 -16.29 -16.91
CA LEU A 9 -1.40 -15.25 -16.45
C LEU A 9 -2.79 -15.37 -17.06
N GLN A 10 -2.99 -16.26 -18.04
CA GLN A 10 -4.28 -16.48 -18.66
C GLN A 10 -5.32 -16.94 -17.61
N PRO A 11 -6.46 -16.25 -17.51
CA PRO A 11 -7.54 -16.68 -16.65
C PRO A 11 -8.19 -17.95 -17.21
N SER A 12 -8.58 -18.86 -16.33
CA SER A 12 -9.35 -20.05 -16.71
C SER A 12 -10.83 -19.68 -16.76
N GLN A 13 -11.49 -19.83 -17.91
CA GLN A 13 -12.91 -19.50 -18.05
C GLN A 13 -13.81 -20.35 -17.13
N SER A 14 -13.43 -21.60 -16.87
CA SER A 14 -14.21 -22.52 -16.02
C SER A 14 -14.00 -22.31 -14.52
N GLU A 15 -12.92 -21.64 -14.11
CA GLU A 15 -12.57 -21.41 -12.70
C GLU A 15 -12.74 -19.96 -12.27
N SER A 16 -12.98 -19.05 -13.22
CA SER A 16 -13.07 -17.62 -12.93
C SER A 16 -14.44 -17.26 -12.36
N GLU A 17 -14.43 -16.58 -11.23
CA GLU A 17 -15.62 -16.06 -10.57
C GLU A 17 -15.50 -14.54 -10.41
N LEU A 18 -16.63 -13.85 -10.47
CA LEU A 18 -16.66 -12.43 -10.17
C LEU A 18 -16.35 -12.22 -8.68
N PRO A 19 -15.44 -11.32 -8.31
CA PRO A 19 -15.15 -11.04 -6.91
C PRO A 19 -16.40 -10.61 -6.12
N HIS A 20 -16.44 -10.98 -4.85
CA HIS A 20 -17.56 -10.68 -3.95
C HIS A 20 -17.15 -9.66 -2.89
N LEU A 21 -17.95 -8.61 -2.72
CA LEU A 21 -17.82 -7.64 -1.64
C LEU A 21 -18.54 -8.15 -0.39
N TYR A 22 -17.82 -8.20 0.72
CA TYR A 22 -18.36 -8.48 2.04
C TYR A 22 -17.78 -7.50 3.07
N TYR A 23 -18.29 -7.54 4.29
CA TYR A 23 -17.92 -6.60 5.34
C TYR A 23 -17.49 -7.34 6.60
N ASN A 24 -16.35 -6.95 7.16
CA ASN A 24 -15.88 -7.40 8.46
C ASN A 24 -16.11 -6.29 9.50
N PRO A 25 -16.56 -6.60 10.72
CA PRO A 25 -16.58 -5.60 11.80
C PRO A 25 -15.16 -5.20 12.18
N ASN A 26 -14.92 -3.90 12.41
CA ASN A 26 -13.72 -3.42 13.11
C ASN A 26 -14.03 -3.31 14.59
N ASP A 27 -13.94 -4.45 15.29
CA ASP A 27 -14.20 -4.61 16.73
C ASP A 27 -13.39 -3.68 17.65
N HIS A 28 -12.20 -3.27 17.24
CA HIS A 28 -11.31 -2.38 17.98
C HIS A 28 -11.63 -0.88 17.83
N LYS A 29 -12.61 -0.48 17.00
CA LYS A 29 -13.01 0.93 16.82
C LYS A 29 -14.38 1.19 17.44
N ILE A 30 -14.55 2.38 18.05
CA ILE A 30 -15.82 2.81 18.64
C ILE A 30 -16.93 2.75 17.57
N GLY A 31 -18.05 2.12 17.91
CA GLY A 31 -19.18 1.94 16.99
C GLY A 31 -19.02 0.80 15.99
N GLU A 32 -17.94 0.01 16.10
CA GLU A 32 -17.67 -1.21 15.30
C GLU A 32 -17.91 -1.04 13.78
N PRO A 33 -17.31 0.00 13.16
CA PRO A 33 -17.56 0.29 11.75
C PRO A 33 -17.17 -0.90 10.87
N LEU A 34 -17.93 -1.11 9.80
CA LEU A 34 -17.71 -2.20 8.85
C LEU A 34 -16.55 -1.88 7.90
N ARG A 35 -15.61 -2.82 7.75
CA ARG A 35 -14.52 -2.81 6.77
C ARG A 35 -14.93 -3.57 5.51
N PRO A 36 -15.05 -2.92 4.34
CA PRO A 36 -15.33 -3.62 3.09
C PRO A 36 -14.12 -4.44 2.65
N ILE A 37 -14.33 -5.68 2.22
CA ILE A 37 -13.31 -6.55 1.64
C ILE A 37 -13.84 -7.17 0.35
N VAL A 38 -13.00 -7.18 -0.68
CA VAL A 38 -13.31 -7.80 -1.97
C VAL A 38 -12.59 -9.16 -2.02
N SER A 39 -13.35 -10.25 -1.89
CA SER A 39 -12.83 -11.60 -2.10
C SER A 39 -12.69 -11.85 -3.60
N GLY A 40 -11.46 -11.80 -4.09
CA GLY A 40 -11.13 -11.96 -5.51
C GLY A 40 -10.23 -13.13 -5.83
N ILE A 41 -10.14 -14.17 -4.98
CA ILE A 41 -9.18 -15.29 -5.14
C ILE A 41 -9.35 -15.99 -6.50
N LYS A 42 -10.59 -16.15 -6.96
CA LYS A 42 -10.93 -16.74 -8.26
C LYS A 42 -11.20 -15.69 -9.35
N SER A 43 -10.84 -14.43 -9.11
CA SER A 43 -10.99 -13.38 -10.12
C SER A 43 -10.16 -13.70 -11.36
N PRO A 44 -10.64 -13.36 -12.57
CA PRO A 44 -9.80 -13.37 -13.78
C PRO A 44 -8.49 -12.59 -13.62
N LEU A 45 -8.46 -11.59 -12.73
CA LEU A 45 -7.30 -10.72 -12.49
C LEU A 45 -6.43 -11.18 -11.31
N ALA A 46 -6.81 -12.23 -10.58
CA ALA A 46 -6.10 -12.67 -9.37
C ALA A 46 -4.65 -13.03 -9.68
N LYS A 47 -4.42 -13.86 -10.71
CA LYS A 47 -3.08 -14.28 -11.14
C LYS A 47 -2.21 -13.09 -11.55
N LEU A 48 -2.79 -12.14 -12.29
CA LEU A 48 -2.10 -10.93 -12.73
C LEU A 48 -1.73 -10.03 -11.53
N SER A 49 -2.66 -9.84 -10.60
CA SER A 49 -2.45 -9.07 -9.37
C SER A 49 -1.33 -9.68 -8.51
N SER A 50 -1.37 -10.98 -8.26
CA SER A 50 -0.31 -11.70 -7.52
C SER A 50 1.03 -11.68 -8.24
N PHE A 51 1.03 -11.77 -9.57
CA PHE A 51 2.25 -11.67 -10.36
C PHE A 51 2.90 -10.28 -10.24
N LEU A 52 2.11 -9.20 -10.30
CA LEU A 52 2.61 -7.84 -10.15
C LEU A 52 3.21 -7.61 -8.76
N ASP A 53 2.53 -8.04 -7.69
CA ASP A 53 3.11 -7.98 -6.34
C ASP A 53 4.41 -8.78 -6.27
N LYS A 54 4.42 -10.02 -6.76
CA LYS A 54 5.60 -10.90 -6.74
C LYS A 54 6.84 -10.31 -7.42
N ILE A 55 6.69 -9.53 -8.47
CA ILE A 55 7.82 -8.95 -9.20
C ILE A 55 8.27 -7.58 -8.66
N ILE A 56 7.36 -6.82 -8.04
CA ILE A 56 7.67 -5.47 -7.52
C ILE A 56 8.07 -5.52 -6.04
N ARG A 57 7.42 -6.36 -5.24
CA ARG A 57 7.63 -6.46 -3.78
C ARG A 57 9.10 -6.63 -3.40
N PRO A 58 9.88 -7.56 -4.00
CA PRO A 58 11.29 -7.72 -3.63
C PRO A 58 12.14 -6.49 -3.97
N LEU A 59 11.76 -5.74 -5.01
CA LEU A 59 12.46 -4.51 -5.39
C LEU A 59 12.14 -3.39 -4.41
N PHE A 60 10.87 -3.28 -4.00
CA PHE A 60 10.42 -2.34 -2.97
C PHE A 60 11.18 -2.59 -1.66
N ASP A 61 11.11 -3.81 -1.13
CA ASP A 61 11.72 -4.18 0.16
C ASP A 61 13.24 -3.92 0.17
N LYS A 62 13.92 -4.16 -0.96
CA LYS A 62 15.35 -3.86 -1.12
C LYS A 62 15.69 -2.37 -0.94
N HIS A 63 14.75 -1.48 -1.23
CA HIS A 63 14.94 -0.01 -1.22
C HIS A 63 14.14 0.68 -0.11
N THR A 64 13.59 -0.08 0.84
CA THR A 64 12.82 0.41 2.01
C THR A 64 13.06 -0.47 3.23
N ASP A 65 14.24 -0.35 3.81
CA ASP A 65 14.62 -1.01 5.07
C ASP A 65 13.74 -0.59 6.26
N TYR A 66 13.18 0.62 6.21
CA TYR A 66 12.26 1.17 7.20
C TYR A 66 10.80 0.67 7.05
N ALA A 67 10.42 0.11 5.89
CA ALA A 67 9.09 -0.45 5.68
C ALA A 67 9.10 -1.92 6.09
N LEU A 68 8.64 -2.20 7.30
CA LEU A 68 8.79 -3.48 7.95
C LEU A 68 7.68 -4.47 7.54
N SER A 69 8.06 -5.74 7.41
CA SER A 69 7.14 -6.85 7.16
C SER A 69 6.74 -7.62 8.41
N ASN A 70 7.44 -7.39 9.53
CA ASN A 70 7.21 -8.11 10.78
C ASN A 70 7.71 -7.32 12.00
N SER A 71 7.08 -7.57 13.14
CA SER A 71 7.41 -6.94 14.42
C SER A 71 8.75 -7.39 15.01
N ARG A 72 9.31 -8.53 14.58
CA ARG A 72 10.60 -9.00 15.12
C ARG A 72 11.74 -8.09 14.71
N THR A 73 11.75 -7.62 13.46
CA THR A 73 12.74 -6.65 12.98
C THR A 73 12.60 -5.33 13.74
N PHE A 74 11.37 -4.86 13.94
CA PHE A 74 11.08 -3.66 14.73
C PHE A 74 11.67 -3.73 16.15
N LEU A 75 11.40 -4.83 16.87
CA LEU A 75 11.90 -5.04 18.22
C LEU A 75 13.43 -5.12 18.31
N LYS A 76 14.11 -5.57 17.25
CA LYS A 76 15.58 -5.57 17.22
C LYS A 76 16.11 -4.14 17.15
N TYR A 77 15.60 -3.32 16.23
CA TYR A 77 15.99 -1.92 16.13
C TYR A 77 15.69 -1.13 17.40
N LEU A 78 14.52 -1.32 18.00
CA LEU A 78 14.17 -0.65 19.25
C LEU A 78 15.11 -0.99 20.41
N LYS A 79 15.61 -2.23 20.50
CA LYS A 79 16.55 -2.63 21.56
C LYS A 79 17.93 -2.02 21.41
N GLU A 80 18.33 -1.75 20.17
CA GLU A 80 19.65 -1.16 19.84
C GLU A 80 19.63 0.37 19.87
N PHE A 81 18.44 0.97 19.77
CA PHE A 81 18.27 2.41 19.77
C PHE A 81 18.46 3.01 21.15
N LYS A 82 19.36 4.00 21.25
CA LYS A 82 19.63 4.71 22.49
C LYS A 82 18.69 5.90 22.62
N THR A 83 17.85 5.89 23.65
CA THR A 83 16.99 7.03 23.99
C THR A 83 17.69 7.99 24.94
N THR A 84 17.28 9.26 24.88
CA THR A 84 17.66 10.31 25.83
C THR A 84 16.41 10.82 26.54
N THR A 85 16.57 11.70 27.54
CA THR A 85 15.43 12.37 28.20
C THR A 85 14.63 13.27 27.26
N GLU A 86 15.18 13.62 26.10
CA GLU A 86 14.54 14.46 25.08
C GLU A 86 13.88 13.63 23.98
N THR A 87 14.07 12.30 23.98
CA THR A 87 13.52 11.42 22.95
C THR A 87 12.03 11.19 23.18
N ASN A 88 11.23 11.72 22.27
CA ASN A 88 9.79 11.50 22.17
C ASN A 88 9.48 10.39 21.17
N LEU A 89 8.42 9.64 21.43
CA LEU A 89 7.91 8.57 20.57
C LEU A 89 6.57 9.03 20.01
N TYR A 90 6.39 8.87 18.71
CA TYR A 90 5.16 9.26 18.01
C TYR A 90 4.68 8.14 17.12
N MET A 91 3.36 8.05 16.98
CA MET A 91 2.74 7.17 16.01
C MET A 91 1.71 7.92 15.18
N PHE A 92 1.57 7.53 13.92
CA PHE A 92 0.44 7.94 13.11
C PHE A 92 -0.06 6.82 12.21
N ASP A 93 -1.36 6.80 11.97
CA ASP A 93 -2.06 5.91 11.05
C ASP A 93 -2.36 6.64 9.75
N ILE A 94 -2.21 5.96 8.61
CA ILE A 94 -2.64 6.44 7.30
C ILE A 94 -4.07 5.94 7.02
N THR A 95 -5.03 6.85 7.16
CA THR A 95 -6.45 6.55 7.05
C THR A 95 -6.85 6.10 5.64
N ASP A 96 -7.63 5.01 5.57
CA ASP A 96 -8.28 4.49 4.35
C ASP A 96 -7.33 4.30 3.15
N LEU A 97 -6.06 3.98 3.44
CA LEU A 97 -4.96 3.93 2.47
C LEU A 97 -5.35 3.29 1.14
N TYR A 98 -5.77 2.01 1.17
CA TYR A 98 -6.04 1.26 -0.06
C TYR A 98 -7.19 1.83 -0.90
N THR A 99 -8.21 2.40 -0.27
CA THR A 99 -9.40 2.94 -0.95
C THR A 99 -9.22 4.36 -1.44
N MET A 100 -8.26 5.11 -0.89
CA MET A 100 -8.07 6.53 -1.20
C MET A 100 -6.96 6.81 -2.21
N ILE A 101 -6.04 5.87 -2.41
CA ILE A 101 -4.92 6.04 -3.35
C ILE A 101 -5.40 6.37 -4.78
N PRO A 102 -4.86 7.43 -5.40
CA PRO A 102 -5.20 7.80 -6.76
C PRO A 102 -4.55 6.83 -7.75
N GLN A 103 -5.37 6.08 -8.50
CA GLN A 103 -4.92 4.95 -9.32
C GLN A 103 -3.80 5.34 -10.31
N LYS A 104 -3.99 6.42 -11.09
CA LYS A 104 -3.05 6.81 -12.15
C LYS A 104 -1.71 7.26 -11.58
N GLU A 105 -1.76 8.10 -10.55
CA GLU A 105 -0.62 8.68 -9.85
C GLU A 105 0.16 7.59 -9.10
N ALA A 106 -0.52 6.60 -8.54
CA ALA A 106 0.13 5.45 -7.92
C ALA A 106 0.86 4.57 -8.95
N VAL A 107 0.26 4.33 -10.12
CA VAL A 107 0.99 3.61 -11.19
C VAL A 107 2.18 4.44 -11.72
N LEU A 108 2.06 5.77 -11.75
CA LEU A 108 3.20 6.65 -12.05
C LEU A 108 4.29 6.54 -10.98
N ALA A 109 3.93 6.44 -9.69
CA ALA A 109 4.89 6.23 -8.62
C ALA A 109 5.67 4.92 -8.80
N ILE A 110 5.05 3.84 -9.27
CA ILE A 110 5.75 2.59 -9.64
C ILE A 110 6.78 2.85 -10.75
N ARG A 111 6.41 3.59 -11.79
CA ARG A 111 7.32 3.93 -12.90
C ARG A 111 8.51 4.74 -12.39
N GLU A 112 8.26 5.77 -11.60
CA GLU A 112 9.29 6.64 -11.02
C GLU A 112 10.22 5.87 -10.09
N PHE A 113 9.65 5.02 -9.22
CA PHE A 113 10.40 4.15 -8.33
C PHE A 113 11.36 3.26 -9.11
N LEU A 114 10.86 2.52 -10.11
CA LEU A 114 11.69 1.63 -10.92
C LEU A 114 12.79 2.40 -11.66
N GLY A 115 12.45 3.54 -12.26
CA GLY A 115 13.40 4.38 -12.99
C GLY A 115 14.50 4.97 -12.10
N ARG A 116 14.13 5.47 -10.91
CA ARG A 116 15.07 6.05 -9.93
C ARG A 116 16.11 5.04 -9.45
N HIS A 117 15.74 3.76 -9.37
CA HIS A 117 16.63 2.69 -8.96
C HIS A 117 17.30 1.94 -10.12
N GLY A 118 17.28 2.51 -11.33
CA GLY A 118 18.00 2.00 -12.50
C GLY A 118 17.38 0.77 -13.17
N TYR A 119 16.17 0.36 -12.79
CA TYR A 119 15.49 -0.77 -13.40
C TYR A 119 14.91 -0.38 -14.75
N GLN A 120 15.50 -0.87 -15.85
CA GLN A 120 14.94 -0.70 -17.19
C GLN A 120 13.89 -1.77 -17.53
N LYS A 121 14.05 -2.97 -16.95
CA LYS A 121 13.13 -4.10 -17.07
C LYS A 121 13.04 -4.85 -15.75
N VAL A 122 11.90 -5.47 -15.50
CA VAL A 122 11.70 -6.42 -14.38
C VAL A 122 11.13 -7.71 -14.96
N GLN A 123 11.78 -8.85 -14.73
CA GLN A 123 11.37 -10.14 -15.30
C GLN A 123 11.15 -10.09 -16.82
N ALA A 124 12.10 -9.46 -17.55
CA ALA A 124 12.03 -9.19 -18.99
C ALA A 124 10.86 -8.27 -19.45
N LEU A 125 10.04 -7.74 -18.54
CA LEU A 125 9.00 -6.77 -18.85
C LEU A 125 9.54 -5.34 -18.81
N SER A 126 9.19 -4.53 -19.80
CA SER A 126 9.46 -3.09 -19.74
C SER A 126 8.63 -2.42 -18.64
N ILE A 127 9.13 -1.31 -18.09
CA ILE A 127 8.38 -0.51 -17.11
C ILE A 127 7.00 -0.09 -17.66
N ASN A 128 6.92 0.26 -18.95
CA ASN A 128 5.66 0.61 -19.59
C ASN A 128 4.69 -0.57 -19.66
N THR A 129 5.18 -1.80 -19.84
CA THR A 129 4.34 -3.00 -19.78
C THR A 129 3.80 -3.22 -18.37
N ILE A 130 4.64 -3.10 -17.35
CA ILE A 130 4.25 -3.23 -15.94
C ILE A 130 3.18 -2.19 -15.58
N LYS A 131 3.38 -0.93 -15.96
CA LYS A 131 2.40 0.14 -15.79
C LYS A 131 1.05 -0.22 -16.43
N LYS A 132 1.04 -0.70 -17.68
CA LYS A 132 -0.21 -1.10 -18.36
C LYS A 132 -0.90 -2.26 -17.64
N MET A 133 -0.14 -3.19 -17.08
CA MET A 133 -0.68 -4.31 -16.31
C MET A 133 -1.32 -3.83 -14.99
N PHE A 134 -0.68 -2.92 -14.25
CA PHE A 134 -1.30 -2.32 -13.05
C PHE A 134 -2.60 -1.59 -13.39
N LEU A 135 -2.58 -0.73 -14.41
CA LEU A 135 -3.79 -0.02 -14.85
C LEU A 135 -4.89 -1.01 -15.26
N HIS A 136 -4.54 -2.07 -15.99
CA HIS A 136 -5.51 -3.09 -16.37
C HIS A 136 -6.19 -3.75 -15.16
N VAL A 137 -5.44 -4.09 -14.10
CA VAL A 137 -6.04 -4.65 -12.87
C VAL A 137 -6.96 -3.64 -12.18
N LEU A 138 -6.52 -2.38 -12.06
CA LEU A 138 -7.27 -1.33 -11.36
C LEU A 138 -8.56 -0.95 -12.11
N GLU A 139 -8.47 -0.72 -13.42
CA GLU A 139 -9.59 -0.32 -14.27
C GLU A 139 -10.63 -1.44 -14.45
N ASN A 140 -10.23 -2.71 -14.27
CA ASN A 140 -11.11 -3.87 -14.39
C ASN A 140 -11.46 -4.51 -13.03
N SER A 141 -11.34 -3.74 -11.95
CA SER A 141 -11.71 -4.18 -10.60
C SER A 141 -13.23 -4.12 -10.41
N PHE A 142 -13.94 -5.13 -10.89
CA PHE A 142 -15.38 -5.32 -10.71
C PHE A 142 -15.69 -6.31 -9.60
N PHE A 143 -16.77 -6.07 -8.85
CA PHE A 143 -17.25 -6.99 -7.80
C PHE A 143 -18.77 -6.91 -7.62
N VAL A 144 -19.33 -7.96 -7.03
CA VAL A 144 -20.76 -8.06 -6.71
C VAL A 144 -20.99 -7.97 -5.21
N LEU A 145 -22.02 -7.21 -4.81
CA LEU A 145 -22.60 -7.23 -3.48
C LEU A 145 -23.90 -8.03 -3.51
N GLN A 146 -23.94 -9.11 -2.73
CA GLN A 146 -25.12 -9.95 -2.58
C GLN A 146 -25.56 -9.91 -1.12
N LEU A 147 -26.74 -9.33 -0.85
CA LEU A 147 -27.37 -9.31 0.47
C LEU A 147 -28.59 -10.24 0.49
N PRO A 148 -28.91 -10.86 1.64
CA PRO A 148 -30.10 -11.71 1.76
C PRO A 148 -31.38 -10.97 1.38
N GLY A 149 -32.24 -11.60 0.57
CA GLY A 149 -33.51 -11.02 0.14
C GLY A 149 -33.38 -9.87 -0.88
N MET A 150 -32.18 -9.54 -1.37
CA MET A 150 -31.94 -8.49 -2.35
C MET A 150 -31.38 -9.04 -3.66
N LYS A 151 -31.67 -8.36 -4.77
CA LYS A 151 -31.03 -8.66 -6.06
C LYS A 151 -29.53 -8.29 -6.00
N PRO A 152 -28.63 -9.08 -6.63
CA PRO A 152 -27.22 -8.75 -6.69
C PRO A 152 -26.98 -7.38 -7.33
N LYS A 153 -26.06 -6.61 -6.74
CA LYS A 153 -25.61 -5.31 -7.27
C LYS A 153 -24.16 -5.39 -7.69
N PHE A 154 -23.85 -4.86 -8.86
CA PHE A 154 -22.51 -4.89 -9.46
C PHE A 154 -21.87 -3.52 -9.36
N TYR A 155 -20.58 -3.49 -9.01
CA TYR A 155 -19.82 -2.27 -8.80
C TYR A 155 -18.44 -2.37 -9.45
N GLN A 156 -17.88 -1.21 -9.74
CA GLN A 156 -16.51 -1.04 -10.21
C GLN A 156 -15.76 -0.15 -9.20
N GLN A 157 -14.54 -0.54 -8.84
CA GLN A 157 -13.65 0.30 -8.03
C GLN A 157 -13.07 1.42 -8.90
N ILE A 158 -13.56 2.65 -8.71
CA ILE A 158 -13.10 3.82 -9.50
C ILE A 158 -11.99 4.63 -8.82
N ARG A 159 -11.72 4.39 -7.54
CA ARG A 159 -10.68 5.04 -6.73
C ARG A 159 -10.01 4.02 -5.83
N GLY A 160 -8.72 4.19 -5.54
CA GLY A 160 -7.99 3.19 -4.76
C GLY A 160 -7.86 1.87 -5.50
N GLY A 161 -7.54 0.81 -4.75
CA GLY A 161 -7.61 -0.56 -5.22
C GLY A 161 -8.50 -1.39 -4.30
N ALA A 162 -9.04 -2.49 -4.84
CA ALA A 162 -9.83 -3.42 -4.06
C ALA A 162 -9.00 -3.97 -2.87
N MET A 163 -9.53 -3.80 -1.66
CA MET A 163 -9.00 -4.40 -0.44
C MET A 163 -9.11 -5.93 -0.57
N GLY A 164 -7.98 -6.61 -0.71
CA GLY A 164 -7.91 -8.05 -1.03
C GLY A 164 -7.12 -8.36 -2.31
N SER A 165 -6.87 -7.36 -3.16
CA SER A 165 -5.99 -7.51 -4.32
C SER A 165 -4.52 -7.39 -3.89
N ALA A 166 -3.70 -8.38 -4.27
CA ALA A 166 -2.28 -8.41 -3.93
C ALA A 166 -1.51 -7.20 -4.49
N CYS A 167 -1.75 -6.83 -5.74
CA CYS A 167 -1.05 -5.70 -6.36
C CYS A 167 -1.42 -4.35 -5.74
N THR A 168 -2.62 -4.20 -5.16
CA THR A 168 -3.02 -2.98 -4.45
C THR A 168 -2.08 -2.69 -3.29
N GLN A 169 -1.61 -3.74 -2.61
CA GLN A 169 -0.73 -3.59 -1.46
C GLN A 169 0.63 -3.01 -1.86
N VAL A 170 1.30 -3.57 -2.87
CA VAL A 170 2.61 -3.03 -3.33
C VAL A 170 2.46 -1.66 -3.99
N LEU A 171 1.34 -1.43 -4.67
CA LEU A 171 1.03 -0.13 -5.25
C LEU A 171 0.92 0.94 -4.16
N ALA A 172 0.21 0.63 -3.07
CA ALA A 172 0.07 1.50 -1.92
C ALA A 172 1.41 1.79 -1.25
N ASP A 173 2.20 0.74 -0.98
CA ASP A 173 3.50 0.88 -0.35
C ASP A 173 4.46 1.77 -1.15
N VAL A 174 4.47 1.64 -2.48
CA VAL A 174 5.29 2.48 -3.36
C VAL A 174 4.77 3.92 -3.41
N TYR A 175 3.45 4.11 -3.41
CA TYR A 175 2.86 5.44 -3.37
C TYR A 175 3.20 6.17 -2.06
N VAL A 176 3.04 5.48 -0.93
CA VAL A 176 3.39 5.99 0.40
C VAL A 176 4.89 6.27 0.49
N LYS A 177 5.76 5.42 -0.07
CA LYS A 177 7.20 5.71 -0.18
C LYS A 177 7.50 7.04 -0.83
N LYS A 178 6.80 7.38 -1.92
CA LYS A 178 6.98 8.68 -2.59
C LYS A 178 6.54 9.84 -1.69
N TRP A 179 5.45 9.66 -0.95
CA TRP A 179 4.92 10.66 -0.03
C TRP A 179 5.78 10.85 1.22
N GLU A 180 6.24 9.78 1.87
CA GLU A 180 7.00 9.82 3.12
C GLU A 180 8.48 10.18 2.92
N SER A 181 9.02 10.10 1.69
CA SER A 181 10.47 10.09 1.44
C SER A 181 11.27 11.21 2.13
N LYS A 182 10.77 12.45 2.08
CA LYS A 182 11.44 13.60 2.70
C LYS A 182 11.43 13.51 4.22
N PHE A 183 10.33 13.03 4.80
CA PHE A 183 10.19 12.88 6.24
C PHE A 183 11.12 11.77 6.75
N VAL A 184 11.18 10.64 6.04
CA VAL A 184 12.13 9.55 6.35
C VAL A 184 13.58 10.03 6.26
N GLU A 185 13.91 10.81 5.24
CA GLU A 185 15.26 11.35 5.06
C GLU A 185 15.64 12.31 6.19
N GLN A 186 14.70 13.15 6.66
CA GLN A 186 14.88 14.01 7.84
C GLN A 186 15.12 13.19 9.10
N GLN A 187 14.31 12.16 9.37
CA GLN A 187 14.51 11.29 10.55
C GLN A 187 15.89 10.63 10.52
N LYS A 188 16.31 10.13 9.36
CA LYS A 188 17.64 9.54 9.19
C LYS A 188 18.77 10.52 9.44
N GLN A 189 18.64 11.78 8.99
CA GLN A 189 19.63 12.83 9.24
C GLN A 189 19.74 13.22 10.72
N GLN A 190 18.65 13.08 11.47
CA GLN A 190 18.58 13.37 12.90
C GLN A 190 18.89 12.15 13.78
N GLU A 191 19.38 11.06 13.18
CA GLU A 191 19.64 9.78 13.85
C GLU A 191 18.42 9.25 14.62
N GLN A 192 17.22 9.53 14.11
CA GLN A 192 15.95 9.07 14.67
C GLN A 192 15.42 7.84 13.95
N LEU A 193 14.61 7.05 14.66
CA LEU A 193 13.92 5.92 14.07
C LEU A 193 12.75 6.40 13.23
N TYR A 194 12.54 5.73 12.09
CA TYR A 194 11.31 5.76 11.34
C TYR A 194 11.01 4.35 10.86
N PHE A 195 9.83 3.83 11.19
CA PHE A 195 9.38 2.53 10.76
C PHE A 195 7.93 2.60 10.33
N ARG A 196 7.59 1.90 9.26
CA ARG A 196 6.22 1.77 8.78
C ARG A 196 5.84 0.30 8.64
N PHE A 197 4.68 -0.07 9.15
CA PHE A 197 4.02 -1.34 8.87
C PHE A 197 2.70 -1.04 8.17
N ARG A 198 2.70 -1.15 6.84
CA ARG A 198 1.54 -0.78 5.99
C ARG A 198 1.10 0.66 6.21
N ASP A 199 0.01 0.86 6.92
CA ASP A 199 -0.68 2.08 7.29
C ASP A 199 -0.21 2.65 8.63
N ASP A 200 0.34 1.82 9.52
CA ASP A 200 0.88 2.24 10.82
C ASP A 200 2.32 2.76 10.69
N VAL A 201 2.58 3.95 11.21
CA VAL A 201 3.92 4.55 11.27
C VAL A 201 4.32 4.80 12.70
N PHE A 202 5.56 4.43 13.02
CA PHE A 202 6.24 4.73 14.28
C PHE A 202 7.50 5.54 13.97
N PHE A 203 7.76 6.59 14.74
CA PHE A 203 9.03 7.31 14.66
C PHE A 203 9.43 7.91 16.01
N THR A 204 10.72 8.21 16.15
CA THR A 204 11.24 8.93 17.32
C THR A 204 11.64 10.34 16.91
N THR A 205 11.73 11.24 17.88
CA THR A 205 12.22 12.60 17.64
C THR A 205 12.69 13.25 18.92
N THR A 206 13.66 14.16 18.82
CA THR A 206 14.09 15.03 19.92
C THR A 206 13.48 16.43 19.83
N LEU A 207 12.66 16.68 18.80
CA LEU A 207 11.98 17.97 18.64
C LEU A 207 10.87 18.13 19.70
N PRO A 208 10.60 19.38 20.14
CA PRO A 208 9.48 19.65 21.04
C PRO A 208 8.13 19.24 20.42
N PRO A 209 7.16 18.81 21.24
CA PRO A 209 5.86 18.34 20.74
C PRO A 209 5.16 19.30 19.77
N GLN A 210 5.20 20.61 20.05
CA GLN A 210 4.55 21.62 19.20
C GLN A 210 5.17 21.70 17.80
N GLN A 211 6.48 21.43 17.67
CA GLN A 211 7.13 21.41 16.36
C GLN A 211 6.77 20.14 15.59
N ILE A 212 6.61 19.01 16.28
CA ILE A 212 6.20 17.75 15.64
C ILE A 212 4.77 17.79 15.17
N GLU A 213 3.84 18.33 15.96
CA GLU A 213 2.45 18.52 15.53
C GLU A 213 2.37 19.38 14.27
N ARG A 214 3.20 20.43 14.16
CA ARG A 214 3.32 21.24 12.93
C ARG A 214 3.85 20.42 11.76
N ASN A 215 4.94 19.67 11.95
CA ASN A 215 5.51 18.83 10.91
C ASN A 215 4.51 17.76 10.42
N LEU A 216 3.75 17.14 11.32
CA LEU A 216 2.70 16.17 10.99
C LEU A 216 1.52 16.84 10.27
N THR A 217 1.14 18.06 10.66
CA THR A 217 0.12 18.85 9.96
C THR A 217 0.56 19.14 8.52
N GLU A 218 1.78 19.63 8.31
CA GLU A 218 2.34 19.87 6.97
C GLU A 218 2.41 18.58 6.14
N LEU A 219 2.80 17.46 6.77
CA LEU A 219 2.86 16.15 6.13
C LEU A 219 1.46 15.67 5.68
N ASN A 220 0.43 15.93 6.49
CA ASN A 220 -0.99 15.61 6.22
C ASN A 220 -1.62 16.49 5.11
N GLU A 221 -1.06 17.67 4.86
CA GLU A 221 -1.49 18.60 3.81
C GLU A 221 -0.77 18.36 2.47
N LYS A 222 0.37 17.66 2.50
CA LYS A 222 1.23 17.42 1.33
C LYS A 222 0.52 16.71 0.16
N ASP A 223 -0.43 15.83 0.46
CA ASP A 223 -1.20 15.09 -0.55
C ASP A 223 -2.65 14.93 -0.09
N HIS A 224 -3.59 15.46 -0.88
CA HIS A 224 -5.02 15.37 -0.57
C HIS A 224 -5.57 13.94 -0.53
N ASN A 225 -4.84 12.95 -1.08
CA ASN A 225 -5.23 11.53 -1.06
C ASN A 225 -4.65 10.75 0.12
N ILE A 226 -3.72 11.34 0.87
CA ILE A 226 -3.16 10.72 2.06
C ILE A 226 -3.63 11.53 3.25
N LYS A 227 -4.31 10.86 4.18
CA LYS A 227 -4.72 11.45 5.44
C LYS A 227 -4.12 10.66 6.58
N ILE A 228 -3.60 11.39 7.55
CA ILE A 228 -3.00 10.81 8.74
C ILE A 228 -3.69 11.28 10.02
N THR A 229 -3.74 10.39 10.99
CA THR A 229 -4.16 10.65 12.37
C THR A 229 -3.04 10.22 13.30
N TRP A 230 -2.68 11.03 14.29
CA TRP A 230 -1.52 10.78 15.14
C TRP A 230 -1.84 10.85 16.63
N GLU A 231 -1.03 10.14 17.40
CA GLU A 231 -1.03 10.06 18.87
C GLU A 231 0.39 10.26 19.43
#